data_AF-A0A484GY80-F1
#
_entry.id   AF-A0A484GY80-F1
#
_cell.length_a   1.000
_cell.length_b   1.000
_cell.length_c   1.000
_cell.angle_alpha   90.00
_cell.angle_beta   90.00
_cell.angle_gamma   90.00
#
_symmetry.space_group_name_H-M   'P 1'
#
loop_
_entity.id
_entity.type
_entity.pdbx_description
1 polymer ?
#
loop_
_entity_poly.entity_id
_entity_poly.type
_entity_poly.pdbx_seq_one_letter_code
_entity_poly.pdbx_strand_id
1 'polypeptide(L)' 'FWQDRVVFEDVAVYFSQEEWGLLDEAQRHLYHAVMMENFALVTSLG' A
#
# COMPACT_ATOMS: atom_id res chain seq x y z
N PHE A 1 -2.21 -22.61 -18.16
CA PHE A 1 -1.50 -22.81 -16.88
C PHE A 1 -1.13 -21.45 -16.33
N TRP A 2 -1.78 -21.09 -15.21
CA TRP A 2 -1.63 -19.93 -14.31
C TRP A 2 -1.92 -18.52 -14.89
N GLN A 3 -3.18 -18.10 -14.81
CA GLN A 3 -3.54 -16.69 -14.66
C GLN A 3 -4.11 -16.54 -13.25
N ASP A 4 -3.25 -16.53 -12.23
CA ASP A 4 -3.68 -16.13 -10.89
C ASP A 4 -3.81 -14.61 -10.89
N ARG A 5 -5.04 -14.14 -10.69
CA ARG A 5 -5.36 -12.72 -10.64
C ARG A 5 -4.79 -12.16 -9.35
N VAL A 6 -3.69 -11.41 -9.45
CA VAL A 6 -3.13 -10.65 -8.32
C VAL A 6 -4.21 -9.73 -7.77
N VAL A 7 -4.53 -9.88 -6.48
CA VAL A 7 -5.48 -9.02 -5.77
C VAL A 7 -4.73 -7.96 -4.97
N PHE A 8 -5.43 -6.90 -4.57
CA PHE A 8 -4.81 -5.79 -3.84
C PHE A 8 -4.16 -6.27 -2.53
N GLU A 9 -4.76 -7.27 -1.88
CA GLU A 9 -4.27 -7.88 -0.66
C GLU A 9 -2.92 -8.58 -0.83
N ASP A 10 -2.57 -9.03 -2.04
CA ASP A 10 -1.27 -9.66 -2.32
C ASP A 10 -0.11 -8.64 -2.34
N VAL A 11 -0.42 -7.37 -2.54
CA VAL A 11 0.58 -6.29 -2.67
C VAL A 11 0.46 -5.20 -1.60
N ALA A 12 -0.61 -5.21 -0.80
CA ALA A 12 -0.83 -4.22 0.24
C ALA A 12 -0.02 -4.53 1.51
N VAL A 13 0.65 -3.51 2.05
CA VAL A 13 1.36 -3.58 3.33
C VAL A 13 0.61 -2.74 4.35
N TYR A 14 0.26 -3.36 5.48
CA TYR A 14 -0.39 -2.70 6.61
C TYR A 14 0.54 -2.70 7.81
N PHE A 15 0.65 -1.56 8.47
CA PHE A 15 1.41 -1.42 9.71
C PHE A 15 0.45 -1.24 10.88
N SER A 16 0.69 -1.96 11.97
CA SER A 16 0.11 -1.64 13.27
C SER A 16 0.72 -0.33 13.81
N GLN A 17 0.11 0.23 14.86
CA GLN A 17 0.61 1.45 15.50
C GLN A 17 2.03 1.29 16.07
N GLU A 18 2.36 0.10 16.58
CA GLU A 18 3.68 -0.24 17.11
C GLU A 18 4.71 -0.32 15.98
N GLU A 19 4.39 -1.02 14.89
CA GLU A 19 5.26 -1.13 13.71
C GLU A 19 5.45 0.22 13.02
N TRP A 20 4.41 1.05 12.95
CA TRP A 20 4.51 2.42 12.43
C TRP A 20 5.51 3.27 13.22
N GLY A 21 5.57 3.07 14.54
CA GLY A 21 6.53 3.72 15.42
C GLY A 21 7.98 3.33 15.13
N LEU A 22 8.21 2.13 14.58
CA LEU A 22 9.53 1.61 14.24
C LEU A 22 10.02 2.01 12.84
N LEU A 23 9.13 2.52 11.98
CA LEU A 23 9.51 2.95 10.64
C LEU A 23 10.43 4.17 10.67
N ASP A 24 11.46 4.13 9.84
CA ASP A 24 12.24 5.31 9.54
C ASP A 24 11.49 6.30 8.63
N GLU A 25 12.07 7.48 8.48
CA GLU A 25 11.48 8.54 7.68
C GLU A 25 11.27 8.12 6.21
N ALA A 26 12.22 7.43 5.60
CA ALA A 26 12.11 6.99 4.20
C ALA A 26 10.99 5.98 4.02
N GLN A 27 10.82 5.05 4.96
CA GLN A 27 9.75 4.05 4.96
C GLN A 27 8.37 4.68 5.10
N ARG A 28 8.20 5.68 5.98
CA ARG A 28 6.94 6.42 6.11
C ARG A 28 6.61 7.21 4.83
N HIS A 29 7.61 7.87 4.24
CA HIS A 29 7.43 8.57 2.98
C HIS A 29 6.98 7.63 1.85
N LEU A 30 7.60 6.46 1.75
CA LEU A 30 7.22 5.46 0.76
C LEU A 30 5.77 4.99 0.98
N TYR A 31 5.38 4.67 2.22
CA TYR A 31 4.00 4.28 2.53
C TYR A 31 3.00 5.35 2.12
N HIS A 32 3.26 6.61 2.44
CA HIS A 32 2.38 7.72 2.05
C HIS A 32 2.28 7.87 0.52
N ALA A 33 3.39 7.80 -0.21
CA ALA A 33 3.38 7.86 -1.67
C ALA A 33 2.52 6.75 -2.29
N VAL A 34 2.74 5.50 -1.86
CA VAL A 34 2.00 4.33 -2.34
C VAL A 34 0.50 4.45 -2.01
N MET A 35 0.15 4.89 -0.80
CA MET A 35 -1.25 5.06 -0.42
C MET A 35 -1.96 6.18 -1.19
N MET A 36 -1.25 7.26 -1.54
CA MET A 36 -1.81 8.33 -2.38
C MET A 36 -2.07 7.85 -3.82
N GLU A 37 -1.13 7.09 -4.39
CA GLU A 37 -1.33 6.46 -5.70
C GLU A 37 -2.52 5.49 -5.69
N ASN A 38 -2.64 4.66 -4.65
CA ASN A 38 -3.78 3.76 -4.47
C ASN A 38 -5.10 4.53 -4.36
N PHE A 39 -5.15 5.62 -3.59
CA PHE A 39 -6.34 6.45 -3.46
C PHE A 39 -6.75 7.09 -4.79
N ALA A 40 -5.79 7.61 -5.55
CA ALA A 40 -6.03 8.16 -6.88
C ALA A 40 -6.57 7.10 -7.86
N LEU A 41 -5.98 5.90 -7.86
CA LEU A 41 -6.45 4.77 -8.67
C LEU A 41 -7.88 4.38 -8.31
N VAL A 42 -8.20 4.22 -7.03
CA VAL A 42 -9.57 3.91 -6.58
C VAL A 42 -10.55 5.01 -6.97
N THR A 43 -10.16 6.28 -6.83
CA THR A 43 -11.00 7.43 -7.25
C THR A 43 -11.23 7.44 -8.77
N SER A 44 -10.27 6.97 -9.57
CA SER A 44 -10.37 6.89 -11.04
C SER A 44 -11.27 5.76 -11.56
N LEU A 45 -11.63 4.80 -10.71
CA LEU A 45 -12.55 3.71 -11.05
C LEU A 45 -14.03 4.07 -10.80
N GLY A 46 -14.30 5.31 -10.33
CA GLY A 46 -15.64 5.87 -10.12
C GLY A 46 -16.20 6.64 -11.32
#